data_AF-A0A9X8GRG3-F1
#
_entry.id   AF-A0A9X8GRG3-F1
#
_cell.length_a   1.000
_cell.length_b   1.000
_cell.length_c   1.000
_cell.angle_alpha   90.00
_cell.angle_beta   90.00
_cell.angle_gamma   90.00
#
_symmetry.space_group_name_H-M   'P 1'
#
loop_
_entity.id
_entity.type
_entity.pdbx_description
1 polymer ?
#
loop_
_entity_poly.entity_id
_entity_poly.type
_entity_poly.pdbx_seq_one_letter_code
_entity_poly.pdbx_strand_id
1 'polypeptide(L)'
;SGGAEVTEAIALTVTDRDGDVANGTLTVLIINDTPTANADSNAITEDGTPNTVSGSVRTNDRDGADNSNSVPVTGVSFGGTAGTVGSSITTTYGSIVLNADGTYTYTLNNADPRVQALTVGETLTEVVTYTITDADGDTSTSTLTITINGANDTPGVTVNDGNGAATGQVTVYEA
;
A
#
# COMPACT_ATOMS: atom_id res chain seq x y z
N SER A 1 -19.48 -14.07 -8.51
CA SER A 1 -20.50 -13.06 -8.75
C SER A 1 -21.03 -12.67 -7.39
N GLY A 2 -20.65 -11.48 -6.89
CA GLY A 2 -21.15 -10.93 -5.63
C GLY A 2 -22.67 -11.02 -5.59
N GLY A 3 -23.19 -11.67 -4.55
CA GLY A 3 -24.60 -12.00 -4.44
C GLY A 3 -25.44 -10.73 -4.29
N ALA A 4 -26.59 -10.65 -4.95
CA ALA A 4 -27.58 -9.64 -4.59
C ALA A 4 -28.02 -9.88 -3.13
N GLU A 5 -28.51 -8.83 -2.45
CA GLU A 5 -29.13 -8.96 -1.13
C GLU A 5 -30.09 -10.16 -1.12
N VAL A 6 -29.84 -11.13 -0.24
CA VAL A 6 -30.68 -12.33 -0.12
C VAL A 6 -31.56 -12.14 1.10
N THR A 7 -32.85 -12.41 0.95
CA THR A 7 -33.75 -12.55 2.10
C THR A 7 -33.96 -14.02 2.36
N GLU A 8 -33.69 -14.44 3.60
CA GLU A 8 -34.01 -15.79 4.06
C GLU A 8 -35.26 -15.72 4.95
N ALA A 9 -36.29 -16.49 4.60
CA ALA A 9 -37.53 -16.57 5.37
C ALA A 9 -37.53 -17.86 6.18
N ILE A 10 -37.47 -17.71 7.51
CA ILE A 10 -37.59 -18.83 8.43
C ILE A 10 -39.05 -18.95 8.85
N ALA A 11 -39.68 -20.07 8.49
CA ALA A 11 -41.05 -20.37 8.90
C ALA A 11 -41.11 -20.57 10.43
N LEU A 12 -42.00 -19.83 11.09
CA LEU A 12 -42.26 -19.96 12.52
C LEU A 12 -43.63 -20.59 12.71
N THR A 13 -43.66 -21.63 13.54
CA THR A 13 -44.89 -22.26 13.99
C THR A 13 -44.88 -22.26 15.52
N VAL A 14 -45.89 -21.64 16.12
CA VAL A 14 -46.11 -21.65 17.56
C VAL A 14 -47.35 -22.48 17.83
N THR A 15 -47.23 -23.47 18.68
CA THR A 15 -48.35 -24.26 19.20
C THR A 15 -48.53 -23.93 20.67
N ASP A 16 -49.75 -23.61 21.09
CA ASP A 16 -50.03 -23.37 22.50
C ASP A 16 -50.28 -24.69 23.28
N ARG A 17 -50.80 -24.59 24.51
CA ARG A 17 -51.01 -25.77 25.36
C ARG A 17 -52.27 -26.58 25.02
N ASP A 18 -53.22 -26.03 24.30
CA ASP A 18 -54.44 -26.75 23.90
C ASP A 18 -54.41 -27.24 22.43
N GLY A 19 -53.38 -26.83 21.69
CA GLY A 19 -53.05 -27.35 20.37
C GLY A 19 -53.33 -26.37 19.24
N ASP A 20 -53.78 -25.15 19.56
CA ASP A 20 -53.94 -24.10 18.58
C ASP A 20 -52.59 -23.71 17.98
N VAL A 21 -52.58 -23.50 16.66
CA VAL A 21 -51.37 -23.21 15.89
C VAL A 21 -51.45 -21.81 15.30
N ALA A 22 -50.42 -21.01 15.55
CA ALA A 22 -50.17 -19.75 14.85
C ALA A 22 -48.91 -19.88 14.00
N ASN A 23 -48.97 -19.35 12.77
CA ASN A 23 -47.84 -19.33 11.85
C ASN A 23 -47.40 -17.89 11.59
N GLY A 24 -46.10 -17.70 11.39
CA GLY A 24 -45.50 -16.45 11.00
C GLY A 24 -44.19 -16.68 10.27
N THR A 25 -43.54 -15.59 9.86
CA THR A 25 -42.25 -15.64 9.19
C THR A 25 -41.29 -14.68 9.87
N LEU A 26 -40.08 -15.15 10.16
CA LEU A 26 -38.93 -14.27 10.42
C LEU A 26 -38.22 -14.02 9.10
N THR A 27 -38.18 -12.77 8.65
CA THR A 27 -37.39 -12.36 7.48
C THR A 27 -36.03 -11.89 7.95
N VAL A 28 -34.97 -12.57 7.51
CA VAL A 28 -33.58 -12.14 7.71
C VAL A 28 -33.10 -11.50 6.41
N LEU A 29 -32.66 -10.24 6.49
CA LEU A 29 -31.99 -9.55 5.39
C LEU A 29 -30.49 -9.84 5.49
N ILE A 30 -29.94 -10.52 4.48
CA ILE A 30 -28.49 -10.63 4.28
C ILE A 30 -28.12 -9.46 3.36
N ILE A 31 -27.51 -8.42 3.95
CA ILE A 31 -26.98 -7.29 3.17
C ILE A 31 -25.64 -7.75 2.58
N ASN A 32 -25.54 -7.83 1.24
CA ASN A 32 -24.22 -7.90 0.61
C ASN A 32 -23.62 -6.49 0.64
N ASP A 33 -22.43 -6.37 1.21
CA ASP A 33 -21.77 -5.10 1.44
C ASP A 33 -20.31 -5.21 1.04
N THR A 34 -20.02 -4.67 -0.14
CA THR A 34 -18.70 -4.69 -0.75
C THR A 34 -17.66 -3.98 0.12
N PRO A 35 -16.39 -4.42 0.10
CA PRO A 35 -15.34 -3.71 0.80
C PRO A 35 -15.09 -2.35 0.14
N THR A 36 -14.53 -1.41 0.90
CA THR A 36 -14.18 -0.06 0.43
C THR A 36 -12.72 0.22 0.78
N ALA A 37 -11.86 0.24 -0.25
CA ALA A 37 -10.47 0.68 -0.13
C ALA A 37 -10.38 2.19 -0.42
N ASN A 38 -9.61 2.92 0.39
CA ASN A 38 -9.44 4.37 0.27
C ASN A 38 -7.96 4.72 0.02
N ALA A 39 -7.68 5.88 -0.56
CA ALA A 39 -6.29 6.21 -0.90
C ALA A 39 -5.45 6.44 0.36
N ASP A 40 -4.22 5.93 0.36
CA ASP A 40 -3.24 6.09 1.41
C ASP A 40 -2.04 6.92 0.94
N SER A 41 -1.39 7.57 1.90
CA SER A 41 -0.16 8.29 1.63
C SER A 41 0.83 8.20 2.78
N ASN A 42 2.10 8.25 2.43
CA ASN A 42 3.19 8.42 3.38
C ASN A 42 4.35 9.15 2.71
N ALA A 43 5.34 9.56 3.48
CA ALA A 43 6.49 10.27 2.95
C ALA A 43 7.79 9.77 3.58
N ILE A 44 8.84 9.83 2.79
CA ILE A 44 10.21 9.59 3.23
C ILE A 44 11.09 10.69 2.65
N THR A 45 12.12 11.11 3.40
CA THR A 45 13.14 12.02 2.87
C THR A 45 14.35 11.19 2.48
N GLU A 46 14.94 11.49 1.33
CA GLU A 46 16.20 10.86 0.95
C GLU A 46 17.31 11.16 1.97
N ASP A 47 18.40 10.39 1.91
CA ASP A 47 19.52 10.37 2.85
C ASP A 47 19.12 10.08 4.32
N GLY A 48 17.84 9.83 4.58
CA GLY A 48 17.32 9.45 5.87
C GLY A 48 17.89 8.12 6.34
N THR A 49 18.24 8.05 7.62
CA THR A 49 18.55 6.80 8.33
C THR A 49 17.52 6.61 9.45
N PRO A 50 16.66 5.57 9.39
CA PRO A 50 16.60 4.53 8.37
C PRO A 50 16.03 5.01 7.02
N ASN A 51 16.43 4.38 5.92
CA ASN A 51 15.92 4.63 4.56
C ASN A 51 14.60 3.88 4.28
N THR A 52 13.80 3.69 5.33
CA THR A 52 12.55 2.93 5.29
C THR A 52 11.43 3.71 5.93
N VAL A 53 10.22 3.58 5.37
CA VAL A 53 9.00 4.09 5.98
C VAL A 53 7.94 2.98 6.01
N SER A 54 7.23 2.87 7.13
CA SER A 54 6.22 1.84 7.36
C SER A 54 4.88 2.47 7.67
N GLY A 55 3.81 1.71 7.45
CA GLY A 55 2.46 2.13 7.74
C GLY A 55 1.47 0.99 7.51
N SER A 56 0.19 1.34 7.39
CA SER A 56 -0.84 0.40 7.00
C SER A 56 -1.81 1.07 6.02
N VAL A 57 -2.17 0.36 4.96
CA VAL A 57 -3.30 0.74 4.07
C VAL A 57 -4.67 0.51 4.75
N ARG A 58 -4.61 -0.11 5.93
CA ARG A 58 -5.69 -0.42 6.87
C ARG A 58 -6.59 0.74 7.31
N THR A 59 -5.96 1.89 7.48
CA THR A 59 -6.38 2.83 8.54
C THR A 59 -7.68 3.56 8.24
N ASN A 60 -8.03 3.66 6.97
CA ASN A 60 -9.23 4.32 6.45
C ASN A 60 -10.09 3.38 5.59
N ASP A 61 -9.80 2.07 5.60
CA ASP A 61 -10.49 1.06 4.81
C ASP A 61 -11.63 0.41 5.60
N ARG A 62 -12.58 -0.18 4.86
CA ARG A 62 -13.69 -0.95 5.42
C ARG A 62 -13.83 -2.29 4.71
N ASP A 63 -13.89 -3.37 5.50
CA ASP A 63 -13.96 -4.75 5.00
C ASP A 63 -15.36 -5.21 4.56
N GLY A 64 -16.37 -4.35 4.67
CA GLY A 64 -17.77 -4.75 4.51
C GLY A 64 -18.40 -5.24 5.81
N ALA A 65 -19.61 -5.81 5.71
CA ALA A 65 -20.43 -6.23 6.85
C ALA A 65 -20.07 -7.63 7.41
N ASP A 66 -19.28 -8.43 6.68
CA ASP A 66 -18.91 -9.82 7.06
C ASP A 66 -17.71 -9.90 8.03
N ASN A 67 -17.77 -9.06 9.07
CA ASN A 67 -16.87 -9.01 10.23
C ASN A 67 -15.53 -9.80 10.16
N SER A 68 -14.43 -9.04 9.97
CA SER A 68 -13.06 -9.38 10.37
C SER A 68 -12.36 -10.46 9.54
N ASN A 69 -12.16 -10.17 8.26
CA ASN A 69 -10.94 -10.67 7.65
C ASN A 69 -9.76 -9.87 8.26
N SER A 70 -8.95 -10.50 9.12
CA SER A 70 -7.76 -9.82 9.69
C SER A 70 -6.65 -9.65 8.64
N VAL A 71 -6.83 -10.23 7.44
CA VAL A 71 -5.88 -10.19 6.33
C VAL A 71 -6.55 -9.87 4.97
N PRO A 72 -7.20 -8.70 4.80
CA PRO A 72 -8.03 -8.46 3.60
C PRO A 72 -7.22 -8.13 2.37
N VAL A 73 -5.94 -7.80 2.49
CA VAL A 73 -5.11 -7.43 1.34
C VAL A 73 -4.73 -8.71 0.58
N THR A 74 -5.34 -8.87 -0.59
CA THR A 74 -5.19 -10.05 -1.45
C THR A 74 -4.43 -9.75 -2.74
N GLY A 75 -4.31 -8.48 -3.09
CA GLY A 75 -3.63 -8.04 -4.32
C GLY A 75 -2.71 -6.86 -4.07
N VAL A 76 -1.60 -6.85 -4.82
CA VAL A 76 -0.67 -5.73 -4.89
C VAL A 76 -0.07 -5.68 -6.30
N SER A 77 0.08 -4.49 -6.85
CA SER A 77 0.69 -4.30 -8.17
C SER A 77 1.41 -2.97 -8.27
N PHE A 78 2.40 -2.94 -9.16
CA PHE A 78 3.17 -1.75 -9.47
C PHE A 78 3.28 -1.60 -10.99
N GLY A 79 2.96 -0.42 -11.53
CA GLY A 79 3.00 -0.17 -12.98
C GLY A 79 2.14 -1.13 -13.82
N GLY A 80 1.04 -1.64 -13.24
CA GLY A 80 0.19 -2.66 -13.87
C GLY A 80 0.73 -4.10 -13.82
N THR A 81 1.91 -4.32 -13.23
CA THR A 81 2.46 -5.67 -13.02
C THR A 81 2.06 -6.17 -11.63
N ALA A 82 1.39 -7.32 -11.58
CA ALA A 82 1.01 -7.96 -10.32
C ALA A 82 2.26 -8.43 -9.55
N GLY A 83 2.29 -8.14 -8.25
CA GLY A 83 3.26 -8.69 -7.32
C GLY A 83 2.68 -9.82 -6.47
N THR A 84 3.40 -10.20 -5.42
CA THR A 84 2.94 -11.17 -4.43
C THR A 84 2.85 -10.48 -3.07
N VAL A 85 1.66 -10.50 -2.45
CA VAL A 85 1.46 -9.98 -1.09
C VAL A 85 2.42 -10.66 -0.11
N GLY A 86 3.01 -9.90 0.79
CA GLY A 86 4.03 -10.34 1.75
C GLY A 86 5.42 -10.55 1.15
N SER A 87 5.61 -10.31 -0.16
CA SER A 87 6.90 -10.37 -0.84
C SER A 87 7.37 -9.00 -1.27
N SER A 88 8.69 -8.84 -1.41
CA SER A 88 9.29 -7.60 -1.91
C SER A 88 8.95 -7.40 -3.38
N ILE A 89 8.46 -6.21 -3.71
CA ILE A 89 8.16 -5.76 -5.07
C ILE A 89 9.07 -4.58 -5.37
N THR A 90 9.85 -4.68 -6.44
CA THR A 90 10.67 -3.57 -6.93
C THR A 90 9.78 -2.50 -7.54
N THR A 91 10.00 -1.25 -7.13
CA THR A 91 9.30 -0.07 -7.67
C THR A 91 10.30 0.82 -8.41
N THR A 92 9.88 2.01 -8.84
CA THR A 92 10.77 2.92 -9.60
C THR A 92 11.98 3.38 -8.79
N TYR A 93 11.77 3.75 -7.53
CA TYR A 93 12.76 4.39 -6.67
C TYR A 93 13.15 3.54 -5.45
N GLY A 94 12.67 2.30 -5.36
CA GLY A 94 12.89 1.46 -4.20
C GLY A 94 12.23 0.10 -4.28
N SER A 95 11.77 -0.38 -3.13
CA SER A 95 11.00 -1.61 -3.02
C SER A 95 9.98 -1.53 -1.91
N ILE A 96 8.89 -2.30 -2.03
CA ILE A 96 7.84 -2.38 -1.02
C ILE A 96 7.54 -3.83 -0.67
N VAL A 97 7.31 -4.08 0.62
CA VAL A 97 6.61 -5.27 1.11
C VAL A 97 5.27 -4.81 1.65
N LEU A 98 4.17 -5.26 1.06
CA LEU A 98 2.81 -5.06 1.57
C LEU A 98 2.25 -6.40 2.02
N ASN A 99 1.96 -6.55 3.30
CA ASN A 99 1.48 -7.77 3.93
C ASN A 99 -0.04 -7.92 3.82
N ALA A 100 -0.53 -9.13 4.05
CA ALA A 100 -1.96 -9.43 3.94
C ALA A 100 -2.81 -8.70 5.00
N ASP A 101 -2.22 -8.40 6.18
CA ASP A 101 -2.81 -7.55 7.22
C ASP A 101 -2.81 -6.04 6.87
N GLY A 102 -2.32 -5.70 5.66
CA GLY A 102 -2.21 -4.35 5.15
C GLY A 102 -1.08 -3.51 5.74
N THR A 103 -0.26 -4.07 6.64
CA THR A 103 1.00 -3.41 7.02
C THR A 103 1.96 -3.40 5.85
N TYR A 104 2.71 -2.32 5.68
CA TYR A 104 3.75 -2.24 4.66
C TYR A 104 5.04 -1.66 5.20
N THR A 105 6.13 -1.97 4.50
CA THR A 105 7.41 -1.25 4.60
C THR A 105 7.91 -0.94 3.20
N TYR A 106 8.13 0.35 2.95
CA TYR A 106 8.82 0.84 1.76
C TYR A 106 10.28 1.09 2.10
N THR A 107 11.18 0.63 1.25
CA THR A 107 12.64 0.86 1.34
C THR A 107 13.07 1.68 0.14
N LEU A 108 13.57 2.88 0.40
CA LEU A 108 14.07 3.78 -0.65
C LEU A 108 15.44 3.30 -1.14
N ASN A 109 15.62 3.23 -2.46
CA ASN A 109 16.93 3.09 -3.07
C ASN A 109 17.61 4.46 -3.12
N ASN A 110 18.28 4.81 -2.02
CA ASN A 110 18.99 6.08 -1.91
C ASN A 110 20.16 6.24 -2.89
N ALA A 111 20.63 5.15 -3.51
CA ALA A 111 21.68 5.22 -4.51
C ALA A 111 21.15 5.51 -5.92
N ASP A 112 19.84 5.63 -6.12
CA ASP A 112 19.25 6.01 -7.40
C ASP A 112 19.66 7.45 -7.75
N PRO A 113 20.30 7.69 -8.92
CA PRO A 113 20.74 9.03 -9.30
C PRO A 113 19.62 10.06 -9.41
N ARG A 114 18.38 9.63 -9.62
CA ARG A 114 17.21 10.51 -9.66
C ARG A 114 16.75 10.92 -8.27
N VAL A 115 16.93 10.02 -7.28
CA VAL A 115 16.67 10.31 -5.87
C VAL A 115 17.70 11.34 -5.41
N GLN A 116 18.99 11.03 -5.57
CA GLN A 116 20.14 11.91 -5.22
C GLN A 116 20.24 13.22 -6.00
N ALA A 117 19.31 13.47 -6.92
CA ALA A 117 19.21 14.74 -7.64
C ALA A 117 18.17 15.68 -7.01
N LEU A 118 17.42 15.23 -5.99
CA LEU A 118 16.36 16.00 -5.38
C LEU A 118 16.92 17.01 -4.40
N THR A 119 16.80 18.28 -4.74
CA THR A 119 17.13 19.37 -3.81
C THR A 119 15.97 19.62 -2.83
N VAL A 120 16.24 20.39 -1.77
CA VAL A 120 15.21 20.78 -0.79
C VAL A 120 13.99 21.41 -1.47
N GLY A 121 12.84 20.77 -1.29
CA GLY A 121 11.56 21.19 -1.86
C GLY A 121 11.16 20.47 -3.15
N GLU A 122 12.06 19.70 -3.76
CA GLU A 122 11.75 18.79 -4.85
C GLU A 122 11.24 17.45 -4.32
N THR A 123 10.42 16.77 -5.13
CA THR A 123 9.83 15.48 -4.75
C THR A 123 9.73 14.52 -5.92
N LEU A 124 9.79 13.23 -5.60
CA LEU A 124 9.35 12.14 -6.48
C LEU A 124 8.18 11.42 -5.84
N THR A 125 7.37 10.75 -6.65
CA THR A 125 6.22 9.98 -6.18
C THR A 125 6.31 8.54 -6.66
N GLU A 126 6.08 7.61 -5.74
CA GLU A 126 5.83 6.20 -6.04
C GLU A 126 4.36 5.88 -5.75
N VAL A 127 3.68 5.17 -6.66
CA VAL A 127 2.27 4.77 -6.49
C VAL A 127 2.16 3.26 -6.62
N VAL A 128 1.70 2.62 -5.56
CA VAL A 128 1.46 1.16 -5.50
C VAL A 128 -0.04 0.95 -5.40
N THR A 129 -0.58 0.05 -6.23
CA THR A 129 -2.00 -0.31 -6.18
C THR A 129 -2.17 -1.54 -5.31
N TYR A 130 -3.17 -1.53 -4.43
CA TYR A 130 -3.52 -2.68 -3.59
C TYR A 130 -5.00 -3.02 -3.74
N THR A 131 -5.33 -4.28 -3.47
CA THR A 131 -6.69 -4.82 -3.53
C THR A 131 -7.03 -5.45 -2.19
N ILE A 132 -8.18 -5.07 -1.64
CA ILE A 132 -8.82 -5.78 -0.53
C ILE A 132 -9.94 -6.68 -1.04
N THR A 133 -10.09 -7.83 -0.40
CA THR A 133 -11.18 -8.78 -0.67
C THR A 133 -11.86 -9.12 0.65
N ASP A 134 -13.18 -9.05 0.66
CA ASP A 134 -13.98 -9.51 1.79
C ASP A 134 -14.08 -11.05 1.82
N ALA A 135 -14.90 -11.59 2.71
CA ALA A 135 -15.00 -13.03 2.89
C ALA A 135 -15.84 -13.75 1.82
N ASP A 136 -16.70 -13.03 1.08
CA ASP A 136 -17.52 -13.63 0.00
C ASP A 136 -16.89 -13.47 -1.40
N GLY A 137 -15.81 -12.70 -1.49
CA GLY A 137 -14.95 -12.57 -2.66
C GLY A 137 -15.15 -11.26 -3.42
N ASP A 138 -15.96 -10.33 -2.92
CA ASP A 138 -16.06 -8.99 -3.47
C ASP A 138 -14.78 -8.20 -3.19
N THR A 139 -14.38 -7.37 -4.17
CA THR A 139 -13.06 -6.73 -4.17
C THR A 139 -13.15 -5.22 -4.28
N SER A 140 -12.25 -4.51 -3.61
CA SER A 140 -12.06 -3.08 -3.75
C SER A 140 -10.58 -2.78 -3.94
N THR A 141 -10.26 -1.78 -4.76
CA THR A 141 -8.88 -1.43 -5.13
C THR A 141 -8.62 0.04 -4.89
N SER A 142 -7.45 0.36 -4.35
CA SER A 142 -7.00 1.73 -4.09
C SER A 142 -5.48 1.81 -4.20
N THR A 143 -4.90 2.96 -3.84
CA THR A 143 -3.47 3.25 -3.99
C THR A 143 -2.82 3.67 -2.69
N LEU A 144 -1.57 3.24 -2.50
CA LEU A 144 -0.62 3.79 -1.55
C LEU A 144 0.37 4.69 -2.32
N THR A 145 0.42 5.95 -1.95
CA THR A 145 1.33 6.94 -2.53
C THR A 145 2.48 7.24 -1.57
N ILE A 146 3.72 6.99 -1.98
CA ILE A 146 4.91 7.37 -1.23
C ILE A 146 5.54 8.60 -1.87
N THR A 147 5.58 9.71 -1.12
CA THR A 147 6.29 10.92 -1.53
C THR A 147 7.73 10.87 -1.02
N ILE A 148 8.69 10.97 -1.94
CA ILE A 148 10.12 11.03 -1.64
C ILE A 148 10.51 12.50 -1.69
N ASN A 149 10.93 13.05 -0.55
CA ASN A 149 11.35 14.45 -0.44
C ASN A 149 12.85 14.56 -0.61
N GLY A 150 13.28 15.56 -1.38
CA GLY A 150 14.70 15.92 -1.50
C GLY A 150 15.27 16.44 -0.20
N ALA A 151 16.57 16.21 -0.03
CA ALA A 151 17.35 16.71 1.08
C ALA A 151 18.36 17.76 0.61
N ASN A 152 19.15 18.29 1.54
CA ASN A 152 20.31 19.09 1.15
C ASN A 152 21.52 18.16 1.06
N ASP A 153 21.93 17.83 -0.16
CA ASP A 153 23.13 17.04 -0.38
C ASP A 153 24.38 17.79 0.10
N THR A 154 25.31 17.08 0.71
CA THR A 154 26.66 17.61 0.89
C THR A 154 27.30 17.75 -0.49
N PRO A 155 27.87 18.92 -0.87
CA PRO A 155 28.51 19.08 -2.17
C PRO A 155 29.63 18.06 -2.38
N GLY A 156 29.39 17.08 -3.25
CA GLY A 156 30.39 16.13 -3.71
C GLY A 156 31.00 16.63 -5.01
N VAL A 157 32.12 17.36 -4.95
CA VAL A 157 32.88 17.68 -6.16
C VAL A 157 33.82 16.52 -6.45
N THR A 158 33.47 15.67 -7.41
CA THR A 158 34.40 14.71 -8.00
C THR A 158 35.14 15.39 -9.15
N VAL A 159 36.28 16.03 -8.86
CA VAL A 159 37.17 16.53 -9.92
C VAL A 159 37.91 15.34 -10.51
N ASN A 160 37.60 14.94 -11.74
CA ASN A 160 38.47 14.06 -12.51
C ASN A 160 39.55 14.94 -13.15
N ASP A 161 40.63 15.18 -12.42
CA ASP A 161 41.74 16.04 -12.86
C ASP A 161 42.64 15.38 -13.92
N GLY A 162 42.33 14.14 -14.31
CA GLY A 162 43.08 13.38 -15.31
C GLY A 162 44.48 12.97 -14.88
N ASN A 163 44.88 13.16 -13.60
CA ASN A 163 46.21 12.81 -13.11
C ASN A 163 46.33 11.39 -12.53
N GLY A 164 45.23 10.64 -12.50
CA GLY A 164 45.16 9.32 -11.88
C GLY A 164 45.00 9.40 -10.36
N ALA A 165 45.75 8.62 -9.60
CA ALA A 165 45.66 8.56 -8.13
C ALA A 165 46.58 9.58 -7.43
N ALA A 166 47.11 10.57 -8.14
CA ALA A 166 48.10 11.49 -7.60
C ALA A 166 47.43 12.63 -6.82
N THR A 167 47.80 12.81 -5.56
CA THR A 167 47.36 13.99 -4.78
C THR A 167 48.10 15.23 -5.26
N GLY A 168 47.43 16.07 -6.05
CA GLY A 168 47.68 17.50 -6.26
C GLY A 168 49.07 17.92 -6.71
N GLN A 169 49.19 18.37 -7.98
CA GLN A 169 49.84 19.63 -8.37
C GLN A 169 49.59 19.88 -9.87
N VAL A 170 48.93 20.99 -10.22
CA VAL A 170 49.00 21.54 -11.58
C VAL A 170 50.24 22.45 -11.61
N THR A 171 51.35 21.95 -12.15
CA THR A 171 52.50 22.80 -12.43
C THR A 171 52.15 23.70 -13.62
N VAL A 172 52.14 25.02 -13.40
CA VAL A 172 52.09 26.01 -14.49
C VAL A 172 53.52 26.39 -14.83
N TYR A 173 53.93 26.17 -16.08
CA TYR A 173 55.15 26.78 -16.60
C TYR A 173 54.77 28.15 -17.19
N GLU A 174 55.32 29.20 -16.61
CA GLU A 174 55.31 30.53 -17.23
C GLU A 174 56.48 30.65 -18.22
N ALA A 175 56.23 31.35 -19.32
CA ALA A 175 57.19 31.65 -20.38
C ALA A 175 57.71 33.09 -20.22
#